data_AF-A0A660WG53-F1
#
_entry.id   AF-A0A660WG53-F1
#
_cell.length_a   1.000
_cell.length_b   1.000
_cell.length_c   1.000
_cell.angle_alpha   90.00
_cell.angle_beta   90.00
_cell.angle_gamma   90.00
#
_symmetry.space_group_name_H-M   'P 1'
#
loop_
_entity.id
_entity.type
_entity.pdbx_description
1 polymer ?
#
loop_
_entity_poly.entity_id
_entity_poly.type
_entity_poly.pdbx_seq_one_letter_code
_entity_poly.pdbx_strand_id
1 'polypeptide(L)' 'FLTWNCRHINNADTKPIIRSICMTAGYTCPEICTPQELLLEDEDEISG' A
#
# COMPACT_ATOMS: atom_id res chain seq x y z
N PHE A 1 -7.85 19.50 10.68
CA PHE A 1 -7.32 18.83 9.47
C PHE A 1 -6.80 17.46 9.87
N LEU A 2 -7.42 16.38 9.38
CA LEU A 2 -6.89 15.02 9.55
C LEU A 2 -5.92 14.76 8.38
N THR A 3 -4.62 14.85 8.63
CA THR A 3 -3.62 14.40 7.67
C THR A 3 -3.35 12.93 7.92
N TRP A 4 -4.07 12.06 7.22
CA TRP A 4 -3.68 10.67 7.07
C TRP A 4 -2.48 10.61 6.14
N ASN A 5 -1.30 10.89 6.69
CA ASN A 5 -0.03 10.73 5.96
C ASN A 5 0.16 9.27 5.56
N CYS A 6 0.81 9.00 4.43
CA CYS A 6 1.09 7.63 3.94
C CYS A 6 1.76 6.73 5.00
N ARG A 7 2.50 7.32 5.94
CA ARG A 7 3.10 6.61 7.09
C ARG A 7 2.09 5.90 7.99
N HIS A 8 0.90 6.48 8.19
CA HIS A 8 -0.13 5.88 9.03
C HIS A 8 -0.94 4.82 8.28
N ILE A 9 -1.11 5.00 6.97
CA ILE A 9 -1.78 4.03 6.08
C ILE A 9 -0.91 2.79 5.87
N ASN A 10 0.39 3.01 5.66
CA ASN A 10 1.38 1.96 5.42
C ASN A 10 1.95 1.34 6.72
N ASN A 11 1.37 1.63 7.89
CA ASN A 11 1.78 0.96 9.11
C ASN A 11 1.41 -0.53 9.03
N ALA A 12 2.32 -1.43 9.39
CA ALA A 12 2.11 -2.87 9.46
C ALA A 12 0.87 -3.26 10.29
N ASP A 13 0.51 -2.46 11.30
CA ASP A 13 -0.68 -2.68 12.12
C ASP A 13 -1.97 -2.21 11.43
N THR A 14 -1.90 -1.18 10.59
CA THR A 14 -3.06 -0.57 9.94
C THR A 14 -3.38 -1.21 8.58
N LYS A 15 -2.36 -1.65 7.85
CA LYS A 15 -2.47 -2.41 6.59
C LYS A 15 -3.46 -3.59 6.65
N PRO A 16 -3.42 -4.50 7.65
CA PRO A 16 -4.36 -5.62 7.72
C PRO A 16 -5.80 -5.16 8.02
N ILE A 17 -5.98 -4.07 8.76
CA ILE A 17 -7.30 -3.52 9.09
C ILE A 17 -7.97 -2.97 7.83
N ILE A 18 -7.24 -2.17 7.05
CA ILE A 18 -7.73 -1.63 5.78
C ILE A 18 -8.06 -2.78 4.82
N ARG A 19 -7.17 -3.78 4.72
CA ARG A 19 -7.40 -4.97 3.88
C ARG A 19 -8.66 -5.72 4.28
N SER A 20 -8.88 -5.94 5.58
CA SER A 20 -10.08 -6.60 6.09
C SER A 20 -11.34 -5.82 5.74
N ILE A 21 -11.32 -4.49 5.88
CA ILE A 21 -12.48 -3.63 5.57
C ILE A 21 -12.80 -3.68 4.07
N CYS A 22 -11.80 -3.53 3.19
CA CYS A 22 -11.98 -3.65 1.75
C CYS A 22 -12.54 -5.02 1.37
N MET A 23 -11.99 -6.09 1.94
CA MET A 23 -12.41 -7.46 1.67
C MET A 23 -13.85 -7.73 2.15
N THR A 24 -14.22 -7.25 3.34
CA THR A 24 -15.59 -7.34 3.85
C THR A 24 -16.58 -6.53 3.01
N ALA A 25 -16.14 -5.41 2.44
CA ALA A 25 -16.94 -4.61 1.53
C ALA A 25 -16.98 -5.17 0.09
N GLY A 26 -16.28 -6.27 -0.20
CA GLY A 26 -16.24 -6.90 -1.53
C GLY A 26 -15.32 -6.21 -2.54
N TYR A 27 -14.44 -5.32 -2.07
CA TYR A 27 -13.46 -4.63 -2.91
C TYR A 27 -12.07 -5.24 -2.73
N THR A 28 -11.31 -5.29 -3.82
CA THR A 28 -9.87 -5.58 -3.77
C THR A 28 -9.16 -4.42 -3.06
N CYS A 29 -8.46 -4.75 -1.97
CA CYS A 29 -7.62 -3.76 -1.28
C CYS A 29 -6.47 -3.35 -2.21
N PRO A 30 -6.26 -2.05 -2.48
CA PRO A 30 -5.10 -1.61 -3.23
C PRO A 30 -3.81 -1.94 -2.46
N GLU A 31 -2.75 -2.20 -3.19
CA GLU A 31 -1.43 -2.41 -2.61
C GLU A 31 -0.89 -1.06 -2.11
N ILE A 32 -0.80 -0.93 -0.78
CA ILE A 32 -0.26 0.27 -0.16
C ILE A 32 1.25 0.14 -0.16
N CYS A 33 1.88 0.85 -1.10
CA CYS A 33 3.33 0.97 -1.22
C CYS A 33 3.78 2.39 -0.89
N THR A 34 5.02 2.52 -0.43
CA THR A 34 5.73 3.79 -0.39
C THR A 34 6.11 4.25 -1.80
N PRO A 35 6.35 5.55 -2.02
CA PRO A 35 6.87 6.04 -3.31
C PRO A 35 8.14 5.31 -3.74
N GLN A 36 9.00 4.94 -2.80
CA GLN A 36 10.22 4.17 -3.04
C GLN A 36 9.92 2.76 -3.52
N GLU A 37 8.98 2.05 -2.89
CA GLU A 37 8.55 0.71 -3.34
C GLU A 37 7.97 0.75 -4.76
N LEU A 38 7.19 1.78 -5.09
CA LEU A 38 6.62 1.94 -6.44
C LEU A 38 7.68 2.21 -7.52
N LEU A 39 8.76 2.93 -7.18
CA LEU A 39 9.85 3.25 -8.10
C LEU A 39 10.88 2.13 -8.25
N LEU A 40 10.97 1.22 -7.29
CA LEU A 40 11.87 0.06 -7.34
C LEU A 40 11.34 -1.06 -8.25
N GLU A 41 10.04 -1.09 -8.55
CA GLU A 41 9.45 -2.09 -9.46
C GLU A 41 9.74 -1.82 -10.95
N ASP A 42 10.28 -0.65 -11.31
CA ASP A 42 10.69 -0.33 -12.70
C ASP A 42 12.15 -0.70 -13.02
N GLU A 43 12.98 -1.11 -12.03
CA GLU A 43 14.41 -1.44 -12.25
C GLU A 43 14.73 -2.94 -12.37
N ASP A 44 13.76 -3.84 -12.20
CA ASP A 44 13.95 -5.30 -12.31
C ASP A 44 13.51 -5.90 -13.68
N GLU A 45 13.35 -5.07 -14.73
CA GLU A 45 13.15 -5.54 -16.13
C GLU A 45 14.19 -5.00 -17.14
N ILE A 46 15.38 -4.56 -16.68
CA ILE A 46 16.54 -4.38 -17.58
C ILE A 46 17.78 -5.01 -16.96
N SER A 47 17.81 -6.34 -16.95
CA SER A 47 19.03 -7.10 -16.78
C SER A 47 18.97 -8.38 -17.62
N GLY A 48 19.47 -8.27 -18.86
CA GLY A 48 20.21 -9.34 -19.57
C GLY A 48 19.45 -10.59 -19.99
#